data_AF-A0A2I0TH26-F1
#
_entry.id   AF-A0A2I0TH26-F1
#
_cell.length_a   1.000
_cell.length_b   1.000
_cell.length_c   1.000
_cell.angle_alpha   90.00
_cell.angle_beta   90.00
_cell.angle_gamma   90.00
#
_symmetry.space_group_name_H-M   'P 1'
#
loop_
_entity.id
_entity.type
_entity.pdbx_description
1 polymer ?
#
loop_
_entity_poly.entity_id
_entity_poly.type
_entity_poly.pdbx_seq_one_letter_code
_entity_poly.pdbx_strand_id
1 'polypeptide(L)'
;MVSVWAFFAVIFLASYTANLAAFMIQEEFVDQVTGLSDKKFQRPYDYSPPFRFGTVPNGSTERNIRNNYPDMHLYMTKYNQKGVEDALVSLKTGKLDAFIYDAAVLNYKAGRDEGCKLVTIGSGYIFATTGYGIALQKGSPWKRQIDLALLQFVGDEEENILHIFDIFVDRNNDSIST
;
A
#
# COMPACT_ATOMS: atom_id res chain seq x y z
N MET A 1 13.16 -31.69 -49.44
CA MET A 1 14.24 -31.75 -48.43
C MET A 1 14.42 -30.43 -47.68
N VAL A 2 14.34 -29.27 -48.33
CA VAL A 2 14.42 -27.93 -47.68
C VAL A 2 13.23 -27.65 -46.74
N SER A 3 12.01 -28.12 -47.06
CA SER A 3 10.82 -27.85 -46.24
C SER A 3 10.90 -28.42 -44.82
N VAL A 4 11.49 -29.61 -44.63
CA VAL A 4 11.64 -30.21 -43.28
C VAL A 4 12.58 -29.38 -42.41
N TRP A 5 13.67 -28.88 -43.01
CA TRP A 5 14.60 -27.97 -42.34
C TRP A 5 13.98 -26.61 -42.02
N ALA A 6 13.15 -26.08 -42.92
CA ALA A 6 12.41 -24.85 -42.67
C ALA A 6 11.43 -25.02 -41.50
N PHE A 7 10.67 -26.12 -41.46
CA PHE A 7 9.78 -26.43 -40.33
C PHE A 7 10.54 -26.59 -39.02
N PHE A 8 11.67 -27.28 -39.02
CA PHE A 8 12.53 -27.42 -37.84
C PHE A 8 13.06 -26.07 -37.34
N ALA A 9 13.56 -25.22 -38.25
CA ALA A 9 14.05 -23.89 -37.91
C ALA A 9 12.95 -22.98 -37.33
N VAL A 10 11.73 -23.04 -37.87
CA VAL A 10 10.58 -22.28 -37.38
C VAL A 10 10.16 -22.75 -35.99
N ILE A 11 10.15 -24.05 -35.71
CA ILE A 11 9.85 -24.58 -34.38
C ILE A 11 10.88 -24.09 -33.35
N PHE A 12 12.18 -24.19 -33.66
CA PHE A 12 13.23 -23.70 -32.77
C PHE A 12 13.14 -22.18 -32.53
N LEU A 13 12.90 -21.41 -33.60
CA LEU A 13 12.73 -19.98 -33.50
C LEU A 13 11.51 -19.63 -32.63
N ALA A 14 10.38 -20.29 -32.84
CA ALA A 14 9.16 -20.07 -32.07
C ALA A 14 9.31 -20.46 -30.59
N SER A 15 9.99 -21.57 -30.29
CA SER A 15 10.27 -21.96 -28.90
C SER A 15 11.22 -20.97 -28.21
N TYR A 16 12.21 -20.44 -28.92
CA TYR A 16 13.11 -19.43 -28.37
C TYR A 16 12.39 -18.10 -28.11
N THR A 17 11.58 -17.62 -29.06
CA THR A 17 10.80 -16.38 -28.86
C THR A 17 9.76 -16.55 -27.75
N ALA A 18 9.13 -17.72 -27.64
CA ALA A 18 8.20 -18.02 -26.55
C ALA A 18 8.88 -18.05 -25.17
N ASN A 19 10.07 -18.66 -25.06
CA ASN A 19 10.79 -18.72 -23.78
C ASN A 19 11.32 -17.33 -23.36
N LEU A 20 11.80 -16.55 -24.34
CA LEU A 20 12.21 -15.17 -24.10
C LEU A 20 11.01 -14.31 -23.66
N ALA A 21 9.86 -14.44 -24.34
CA ALA A 21 8.64 -13.75 -23.96
C ALA A 21 8.15 -14.18 -22.56
N ALA A 22 8.23 -15.47 -22.24
CA ALA A 22 7.88 -15.98 -20.91
C ALA A 22 8.76 -15.36 -19.81
N PHE A 23 10.06 -15.18 -20.07
CA PHE A 23 10.95 -14.47 -19.14
C PHE A 23 10.62 -12.98 -19.03
N MET A 24 10.27 -12.32 -20.14
CA MET A 24 9.92 -10.89 -20.13
C MET A 24 8.59 -10.59 -19.41
N ILE A 25 7.67 -11.55 -19.36
CA ILE A 25 6.34 -11.40 -18.72
C ILE A 25 6.37 -11.86 -17.25
N GLN A 26 7.45 -12.45 -16.76
CA GLN A 26 7.59 -12.77 -15.34
C GLN A 26 7.71 -11.46 -14.53
N GLU A 27 6.57 -10.96 -14.08
CA GLU A 27 6.48 -9.86 -13.13
C GLU A 27 6.95 -10.37 -11.76
N GLU A 28 8.06 -9.84 -11.27
CA GLU A 28 8.55 -10.10 -9.92
C GLU A 28 7.73 -9.26 -8.91
N PHE A 29 6.46 -9.62 -8.72
CA PHE A 29 5.67 -9.10 -7.60
C PHE A 29 6.13 -9.79 -6.32
N VAL A 30 7.33 -9.43 -5.84
CA VAL A 30 7.79 -9.85 -4.53
C VAL A 30 7.12 -8.93 -3.53
N ASP A 31 5.96 -9.35 -3.02
CA ASP A 31 5.41 -8.74 -1.81
C ASP A 31 6.44 -8.99 -0.70
N GLN A 32 7.28 -7.98 -0.44
CA GLN A 32 8.50 -8.17 0.35
C GLN A 32 8.17 -8.55 1.79
N VAL A 33 6.94 -8.32 2.24
CA VAL A 33 6.51 -8.55 3.60
C VAL A 33 5.07 -9.04 3.61
N THR A 34 4.76 -10.06 4.40
CA THR A 34 3.38 -10.54 4.58
C THR A 34 2.57 -9.69 5.56
N GLY A 35 3.26 -9.00 6.48
CA GLY A 35 2.64 -8.04 7.36
C GLY A 35 3.55 -7.54 8.48
N LEU A 36 3.01 -6.74 9.40
CA LEU A 36 3.79 -6.08 10.46
C LEU A 36 4.46 -7.08 11.43
N SER A 37 3.91 -8.29 11.57
CA SER A 37 4.52 -9.35 12.39
C SER A 37 5.63 -10.14 11.68
N ASP A 38 5.99 -9.77 10.45
CA ASP A 38 7.05 -10.47 9.71
C ASP A 38 8.42 -10.32 10.41
N LYS A 39 9.25 -11.36 10.27
CA LYS A 39 10.60 -11.43 10.82
C LYS A 39 11.46 -10.27 10.35
N LYS A 40 11.22 -9.73 9.16
CA LYS A 40 11.90 -8.54 8.62
C LYS A 40 11.72 -7.30 9.49
N PHE A 41 10.53 -7.12 10.07
CA PHE A 41 10.26 -5.99 10.97
C PHE A 41 10.70 -6.26 12.41
N GLN A 42 10.60 -7.50 12.87
CA GLN A 42 11.01 -7.87 14.24
C GLN A 42 12.53 -7.95 14.38
N ARG A 43 13.24 -8.42 13.34
CA ARG A 43 14.68 -8.63 13.31
C ARG A 43 15.28 -8.08 12.01
N PRO A 44 15.37 -6.74 11.88
CA PRO A 44 15.86 -6.11 10.66
C PRO A 44 17.33 -6.41 10.37
N TYR A 45 18.12 -6.79 11.37
CA TYR A 45 19.54 -7.12 11.24
C TYR A 45 19.81 -8.57 10.80
N ASP A 46 18.81 -9.45 10.81
CA ASP A 46 18.95 -10.84 10.33
C ASP A 46 19.08 -10.90 8.79
N TYR A 47 18.79 -9.78 8.12
CA TYR A 47 18.86 -9.62 6.67
C TYR A 47 19.98 -8.64 6.29
N SER A 48 20.67 -8.91 5.18
CA SER A 48 21.72 -8.05 4.64
C SER A 48 21.36 -7.64 3.21
N PRO A 49 21.18 -6.33 2.93
CA PRO A 49 21.28 -5.19 3.85
C PRO A 49 20.13 -5.13 4.88
N PRO A 50 20.30 -4.41 6.01
CA PRO A 50 19.26 -4.31 7.03
C PRO A 50 17.98 -3.69 6.46
N PHE A 51 16.83 -4.24 6.83
CA PHE A 51 15.54 -3.76 6.36
C PHE A 51 15.18 -2.42 7.03
N ARG A 52 15.12 -1.33 6.26
CA ARG A 52 14.90 0.04 6.78
C ARG A 52 13.43 0.39 6.67
N PHE A 53 12.81 0.68 7.80
CA PHE A 53 11.41 1.10 7.84
C PHE A 53 11.18 2.20 8.86
N GLY A 54 10.18 3.04 8.59
CA GLY A 54 9.93 4.26 9.35
C GLY A 54 8.44 4.62 9.38
N THR A 55 8.10 5.53 10.30
CA THR A 55 6.78 6.18 10.37
C THR A 55 6.95 7.69 10.63
N VAL A 56 5.83 8.41 10.73
CA VAL A 56 5.82 9.81 11.14
C VAL A 56 5.81 9.89 12.68
N PRO A 57 6.73 10.62 13.31
CA PRO A 57 6.81 10.73 14.77
C PRO A 57 5.61 11.48 15.34
N ASN A 58 5.26 11.19 16.60
CA ASN A 58 4.11 11.71 17.33
C ASN A 58 2.74 11.37 16.72
N GLY A 59 2.68 10.36 15.85
CA GLY A 59 1.44 9.87 15.23
C GLY A 59 0.71 8.81 16.06
N SER A 60 -0.56 8.56 15.72
CA SER A 60 -1.32 7.42 16.25
C SER A 60 -0.66 6.08 15.92
N THR A 61 -0.14 5.96 14.70
CA THR A 61 0.58 4.78 14.20
C THR A 61 1.84 4.50 15.02
N GLU A 62 2.67 5.52 15.28
CA GLU A 62 3.85 5.36 16.12
C GLU A 62 3.48 4.91 17.54
N ARG A 63 2.45 5.53 18.14
CA ARG A 63 2.01 5.17 19.50
C ARG A 63 1.45 3.76 19.57
N ASN A 64 0.73 3.32 18.54
CA ASN A 64 0.23 1.95 18.43
C ASN A 64 1.39 0.95 18.35
N ILE A 65 2.37 1.19 17.47
CA ILE A 65 3.56 0.34 17.30
C ILE A 65 4.38 0.33 18.59
N ARG A 66 4.56 1.47 19.25
CA ARG A 66 5.30 1.55 20.53
C ARG A 66 4.68 0.68 21.63
N ASN A 67 3.36 0.63 21.71
CA ASN A 67 2.65 -0.14 22.73
C ASN A 67 2.63 -1.64 22.41
N ASN A 68 2.50 -2.01 21.13
CA ASN A 68 2.35 -3.40 20.71
C ASN A 68 3.69 -4.09 20.37
N TYR A 69 4.66 -3.33 19.85
CA TYR A 69 5.97 -3.80 19.33
C TYR A 69 7.10 -2.85 19.76
N PRO A 70 7.54 -2.88 21.03
CA PRO A 70 8.53 -1.93 21.56
C PRO A 70 9.90 -2.05 20.86
N ASP A 71 10.36 -3.28 20.58
CA ASP A 71 11.66 -3.51 19.93
C ASP A 71 11.68 -2.97 18.49
N MET A 72 10.58 -3.16 17.77
CA MET A 72 10.39 -2.60 16.43
C MET A 72 10.41 -1.08 16.47
N HIS A 73 9.74 -0.46 17.45
CA HIS A 73 9.69 0.99 17.60
C HIS A 73 11.08 1.60 17.86
N LEU A 74 11.91 0.95 18.68
CA LEU A 74 13.28 1.38 18.94
C LEU A 74 14.15 1.42 17.68
N TYR A 75 13.98 0.43 16.80
CA TYR A 75 14.66 0.43 15.50
C TYR A 75 14.11 1.52 14.57
N MET A 76 12.79 1.61 14.46
CA MET A 76 12.08 2.54 13.59
C MET A 76 12.41 4.01 13.88
N THR A 77 12.66 4.36 15.14
CA THR A 77 12.95 5.76 15.57
C THR A 77 14.15 6.37 14.83
N LYS A 78 15.10 5.55 14.37
CA LYS A 78 16.28 5.98 13.60
C LYS A 78 15.94 6.38 12.15
N TYR A 79 14.87 5.82 11.59
CA TYR A 79 14.46 5.97 10.19
C TYR A 79 13.12 6.70 10.03
N ASN A 80 12.62 7.29 11.12
CA ASN A 80 11.41 8.11 11.11
C ASN A 80 11.51 9.26 10.10
N GLN A 81 10.39 9.53 9.44
CA GLN A 81 10.29 10.55 8.40
C GLN A 81 9.56 11.77 8.94
N LYS A 82 9.90 12.96 8.45
CA LYS A 82 9.27 14.21 8.92
C LYS A 82 7.82 14.33 8.46
N GLY A 83 7.49 13.76 7.31
CA GLY A 83 6.15 13.75 6.74
C GLY A 83 5.97 12.64 5.72
N VAL A 84 4.75 12.51 5.22
CA VAL A 84 4.37 11.48 4.24
C VAL A 84 5.10 11.69 2.92
N GLU A 85 5.16 12.92 2.39
CA GLU A 85 5.85 13.20 1.12
C GLU A 85 7.35 12.84 1.16
N ASP A 86 8.05 13.24 2.22
CA ASP A 86 9.46 12.91 2.43
C ASP A 86 9.69 11.40 2.50
N ALA A 87 8.74 10.67 3.09
CA ALA A 87 8.76 9.21 3.14
C ALA A 87 8.58 8.60 1.74
N LEU A 88 7.64 9.10 0.94
CA LEU A 88 7.42 8.63 -0.43
C LEU A 88 8.66 8.85 -1.31
N VAL A 89 9.32 10.01 -1.17
CA VAL A 89 10.60 10.27 -1.85
C VAL A 89 11.69 9.32 -1.37
N SER A 90 11.75 9.03 -0.07
CA SER A 90 12.72 8.10 0.52
C SER A 90 12.53 6.66 0.06
N LEU A 91 11.28 6.23 -0.16
CA LEU A 91 10.95 4.94 -0.78
C LEU A 91 11.40 4.89 -2.24
N LYS A 92 11.05 5.90 -3.04
CA LYS A 92 11.42 5.97 -4.47
C LYS A 92 12.93 6.03 -4.69
N THR A 93 13.66 6.67 -3.77
CA THR A 93 15.12 6.79 -3.83
C THR A 93 15.86 5.59 -3.23
N GLY A 94 15.15 4.59 -2.69
CA GLY A 94 15.75 3.42 -2.05
C GLY A 94 16.50 3.74 -0.75
N LYS A 95 16.20 4.86 -0.10
CA LYS A 95 16.70 5.21 1.24
C LYS A 95 15.92 4.49 2.34
N LEU A 96 14.67 4.17 2.06
CA LEU A 96 13.75 3.45 2.93
C LEU A 96 13.20 2.26 2.14
N ASP A 97 13.09 1.10 2.79
CA ASP A 97 12.59 -0.12 2.16
C ASP A 97 11.07 -0.28 2.39
N ALA A 98 10.55 0.20 3.52
CA ALA A 98 9.12 0.23 3.81
C ALA A 98 8.69 1.44 4.65
N PHE A 99 7.48 1.93 4.43
CA PHE A 99 6.90 3.03 5.22
C PHE A 99 5.58 2.58 5.84
N ILE A 100 5.44 2.81 7.15
CA ILE A 100 4.26 2.41 7.90
C ILE A 100 3.49 3.66 8.28
N TYR A 101 2.28 3.81 7.74
CA TYR A 101 1.42 4.94 8.03
C TYR A 101 -0.06 4.54 7.86
N ASP A 102 -0.97 5.51 7.99
CA ASP A 102 -2.40 5.28 7.82
C ASP A 102 -2.74 4.73 6.42
N ALA A 103 -3.59 3.70 6.40
CA ALA A 103 -3.92 2.96 5.19
C ALA A 103 -4.67 3.83 4.16
N ALA A 104 -5.61 4.68 4.58
CA ALA A 104 -6.37 5.51 3.65
C ALA A 104 -5.47 6.56 2.97
N VAL A 105 -4.59 7.20 3.76
CA VAL A 105 -3.61 8.17 3.23
C VAL A 105 -2.65 7.50 2.25
N LEU A 106 -2.14 6.31 2.60
CA LEU A 106 -1.21 5.58 1.72
C LEU A 106 -1.89 5.07 0.45
N ASN A 107 -3.11 4.54 0.53
CA ASN A 107 -3.87 4.11 -0.65
C ASN A 107 -4.12 5.30 -1.60
N TYR A 108 -4.51 6.45 -1.06
CA TYR A 108 -4.69 7.66 -1.84
C TYR A 108 -3.38 8.12 -2.53
N LYS A 109 -2.26 8.06 -1.81
CA LYS A 109 -0.95 8.47 -2.34
C LYS A 109 -0.38 7.49 -3.36
N ALA A 110 -0.55 6.20 -3.14
CA ALA A 110 -0.13 5.15 -4.07
C ALA A 110 -0.97 5.19 -5.36
N GLY A 111 -2.30 5.39 -5.25
CA GLY A 111 -3.18 5.52 -6.41
C GLY A 111 -2.92 6.75 -7.28
N ARG A 112 -2.28 7.79 -6.71
CA ARG A 112 -1.91 9.02 -7.42
C ARG A 112 -0.43 9.06 -7.85
N ASP A 113 0.29 7.95 -7.68
CA ASP A 113 1.72 7.92 -7.96
C ASP A 113 2.03 7.94 -9.47
N GLU A 114 2.86 8.87 -9.91
CA GLU A 114 3.32 8.95 -11.31
C GLU A 114 4.26 7.77 -11.62
N GLY A 115 3.69 6.74 -12.26
CA GLY A 115 4.41 5.54 -12.68
C GLY A 115 4.18 4.29 -11.82
N CYS A 116 3.18 4.31 -10.92
CA CYS A 116 2.73 3.15 -10.14
C CYS A 116 3.87 2.36 -9.47
N LYS A 117 4.93 3.06 -9.03
CA LYS A 117 6.12 2.42 -8.44
C LYS A 117 5.89 2.05 -6.99
N LEU A 118 4.95 2.73 -6.35
CA LEU A 118 4.56 2.51 -4.98
C LEU A 118 3.33 1.61 -4.94
N VAL A 119 3.43 0.51 -4.21
CA VAL A 119 2.33 -0.41 -3.95
C VAL A 119 2.12 -0.53 -2.45
N THR A 120 0.87 -0.69 -2.04
CA THR A 120 0.56 -1.01 -0.64
C THR A 120 0.70 -2.51 -0.43
N ILE A 121 1.37 -2.88 0.65
CA ILE A 121 1.70 -4.28 0.97
C ILE A 121 0.41 -5.05 1.28
N GLY A 122 0.24 -6.25 0.71
CA GLY A 122 -0.86 -7.14 1.02
C GLY A 122 -2.20 -6.81 0.35
N SER A 123 -2.21 -6.19 -0.84
CA SER A 123 -3.43 -5.89 -1.61
C SER A 123 -4.52 -5.18 -0.80
N GLY A 124 -4.13 -4.25 0.09
CA GLY A 124 -5.04 -3.56 1.00
C GLY A 124 -5.17 -4.19 2.39
N TYR A 125 -4.25 -5.07 2.80
CA TYR A 125 -4.21 -5.61 4.16
C TYR A 125 -4.00 -4.49 5.19
N ILE A 126 -5.04 -4.21 5.99
CA ILE A 126 -5.01 -3.16 7.00
C ILE A 126 -4.62 -3.76 8.36
N PHE A 127 -3.48 -3.32 8.91
CA PHE A 127 -2.94 -3.81 10.19
C PHE A 127 -3.82 -3.52 11.41
N ALA A 128 -4.64 -2.47 11.33
CA ALA A 128 -5.62 -2.11 12.35
C ALA A 128 -6.89 -1.64 11.66
N THR A 129 -8.01 -2.34 11.88
CA THR A 129 -9.33 -1.95 11.37
C THR A 129 -9.89 -0.74 12.14
N THR A 130 -9.11 0.34 12.21
CA THR A 130 -9.50 1.61 12.78
C THR A 130 -10.06 2.49 11.68
N GLY A 131 -11.32 2.87 11.83
CA GLY A 131 -11.96 3.85 10.95
C GLY A 131 -11.76 5.28 11.45
N TYR A 132 -11.95 6.23 10.55
CA TYR A 132 -12.06 7.65 10.90
C TYR A 132 -13.40 7.91 11.60
N GLY A 133 -13.37 8.71 12.67
CA GLY A 133 -14.56 9.03 13.45
C GLY A 133 -14.56 10.48 13.94
N ILE A 134 -15.75 11.02 14.14
CA ILE A 134 -15.95 12.38 14.64
C ILE A 134 -15.92 12.35 16.17
N ALA A 135 -14.95 13.05 16.76
CA ALA A 135 -14.82 13.14 18.21
C ALA A 135 -15.82 14.16 18.79
N LEU A 136 -16.58 13.73 19.79
CA LEU A 136 -17.52 14.57 20.54
C LEU A 136 -17.16 14.55 22.03
N GLN A 137 -17.57 15.59 22.77
CA GLN A 137 -17.39 15.63 24.21
C GLN A 137 -18.03 14.40 24.86
N LYS A 138 -17.35 13.81 25.86
CA LYS A 138 -17.84 12.65 26.59
C LYS A 138 -19.20 12.96 27.22
N GLY A 139 -20.22 12.17 26.87
CA GLY A 139 -21.60 12.39 27.34
C GLY A 139 -22.42 13.38 26.52
N SER A 140 -21.92 13.84 25.36
CA SER A 140 -22.66 14.74 24.47
C SER A 140 -24.02 14.12 24.04
N PRO A 141 -25.13 14.86 24.15
CA PRO A 141 -26.44 14.39 23.69
C PRO A 141 -26.50 14.19 22.18
N TRP A 142 -25.63 14.87 21.44
CA TRP A 142 -25.53 14.82 19.97
C TRP A 142 -24.94 13.51 19.45
N LYS A 143 -24.29 12.71 20.30
CA LYS A 143 -23.65 11.45 19.88
C LYS A 143 -24.62 10.57 19.11
N ARG A 144 -25.82 10.34 19.66
CA ARG A 144 -26.83 9.46 19.05
C ARG A 144 -27.36 10.02 17.72
N GLN A 145 -27.58 11.33 17.65
CA GLN A 145 -28.13 11.96 16.44
C GLN A 145 -27.11 11.92 15.30
N ILE A 146 -25.84 12.18 15.59
CA ILE A 146 -24.76 12.12 14.60
C ILE A 146 -24.52 10.67 14.14
N ASP A 147 -24.53 9.72 15.06
CA ASP A 147 -24.34 8.30 14.74
C ASP A 147 -25.46 7.77 13.82
N LEU A 148 -26.71 8.14 14.10
CA LEU A 148 -27.85 7.80 13.25
C LEU A 148 -27.76 8.47 11.87
N ALA A 149 -27.34 9.74 11.80
CA ALA A 149 -27.17 10.43 10.52
C ALA A 149 -26.05 9.79 9.67
N LEU A 150 -24.95 9.36 10.30
CA LEU A 150 -23.89 8.62 9.61
C LEU A 150 -24.37 7.26 9.11
N LEU A 151 -25.14 6.53 9.91
CA LEU A 151 -25.71 5.24 9.51
C LEU A 151 -26.75 5.39 8.39
N GLN A 152 -27.59 6.43 8.44
CA GLN A 152 -28.50 6.77 7.35
C GLN A 152 -27.73 7.10 6.09
N PHE A 153 -26.65 7.88 6.18
CA PHE A 153 -25.80 8.19 5.03
C PHE A 153 -25.15 6.95 4.41
N VAL A 154 -24.79 5.95 5.23
CA VAL A 154 -24.27 4.66 4.75
C VAL A 154 -25.38 3.77 4.17
N GLY A 155 -26.59 3.85 4.71
CA GLY A 155 -27.71 2.99 4.30
C GLY A 155 -28.57 3.51 3.15
N ASP A 156 -28.70 4.84 2.98
CA ASP A 156 -29.69 5.44 2.08
C ASP A 156 -29.25 5.53 0.61
N GLU A 157 -28.01 5.19 0.28
CA GLU A 157 -27.58 4.91 -1.10
C GLU A 157 -26.09 4.51 -1.02
N GLU A 158 -25.77 3.22 -1.13
CA GLU A 158 -24.37 2.79 -1.36
C GLU A 158 -23.76 3.58 -2.53
N GLU A 159 -24.59 3.99 -3.51
CA GLU A 159 -24.22 4.87 -4.62
C GLU A 159 -23.67 6.24 -4.17
N ASN A 160 -24.21 6.91 -3.14
CA ASN A 160 -23.74 8.24 -2.74
C ASN A 160 -22.37 8.21 -2.07
N ILE A 161 -22.14 7.22 -1.20
CA ILE A 161 -20.84 7.04 -0.57
C ILE A 161 -19.83 6.60 -1.61
N LEU A 162 -20.16 5.59 -2.43
CA LEU A 162 -19.29 5.14 -3.50
C LEU A 162 -18.96 6.28 -4.47
N HIS A 163 -19.93 7.13 -4.81
CA HIS A 163 -19.70 8.28 -5.68
C HIS A 163 -18.78 9.33 -5.04
N ILE A 164 -18.87 9.58 -3.74
CA ILE A 164 -17.92 10.46 -3.03
C ILE A 164 -16.53 9.83 -2.96
N PHE A 165 -16.44 8.52 -2.71
CA PHE A 165 -15.17 7.81 -2.75
C PHE A 165 -14.55 7.83 -4.14
N ASP A 166 -15.32 7.61 -5.21
CA ASP A 166 -14.85 7.69 -6.59
C ASP A 166 -14.34 9.10 -6.91
N ILE A 167 -15.08 10.15 -6.55
CA ILE A 167 -14.67 11.54 -6.84
C ILE A 167 -13.40 11.93 -6.08
N PHE A 168 -13.32 11.62 -4.79
CA PHE A 168 -12.28 12.15 -3.91
C PHE A 168 -11.08 11.22 -3.72
N VAL A 169 -11.28 9.91 -3.83
CA VAL A 169 -10.28 8.89 -3.53
C VAL A 169 -9.84 8.16 -4.81
N ASP A 170 -10.79 7.68 -5.63
CA ASP A 170 -10.53 6.88 -6.83
C ASP A 170 -10.55 7.71 -8.12
N ARG A 171 -9.47 8.45 -8.37
CA ARG A 171 -9.25 9.20 -9.62
C ARG A 171 -8.97 8.34 -10.87
N ASN A 172 -9.02 7.01 -10.78
CA ASN A 172 -8.85 6.15 -11.95
C ASN A 172 -9.93 6.34 -13.02
N ASN A 173 -10.96 7.15 -12.76
CA ASN A 173 -12.05 7.42 -13.68
C ASN A 173 -12.11 8.86 -14.26
N ASP A 174 -11.03 9.64 -14.18
CA ASP A 174 -10.90 10.91 -14.93
C ASP A 174 -10.85 10.72 -16.47
N SER A 175 -11.08 9.51 -16.97
CA SER A 175 -11.32 9.20 -18.38
C SER A 175 -12.80 9.07 -18.76
N ILE A 176 -13.75 9.48 -17.90
CA ILE A 176 -15.15 9.66 -18.35
C ILE A 176 -15.31 11.04 -18.99
N SER A 177 -15.08 11.04 -20.30
CA SER A 177 -15.68 11.88 -21.35
C SER A 177 -15.71 13.40 -21.15
N THR A 178 -14.76 14.08 -21.79
CA THR A 178 -15.09 15.21 -22.71
C THR A 178 -15.97 14.74 -23.85
#